data_AF-A0A7Y5MNF1-F1
#
_entry.id   AF-A0A7Y5MNF1-F1
#
_cell.length_a   1.000
_cell.length_b   1.000
_cell.length_c   1.000
_cell.angle_alpha   90.00
_cell.angle_beta   90.00
_cell.angle_gamma   90.00
#
_symmetry.space_group_name_H-M   'P 1'
#
loop_
_entity.id
_entity.type
_entity.pdbx_description
1 polymer ?
#
loop_
_entity_poly.entity_id
_entity_poly.type
_entity_poly.pdbx_seq_one_letter_code
_entity_poly.pdbx_strand_id
1 'polypeptide(L)'
;MAFDSQRNRTVLFGGYSFEQESEQNDTWEYDGADWTLRNTPVAPPPRDSHAMAFDEVRQAVVLFGGYRNSISTASNETWEWDGTEWTLITPVTSPPARHAHAMTFDRARGEIVMLGGYPTGPSLGGITWIWDGVNWTQRAQFPTVPTGDFWNSSLVLDASRGEAILYGGKSGTEFLDATWGWNGTNWSQRTVGNIPPARNSHGMAFDEARGEIVMFGGSGAQPRYADTWIWNGSSWSGPIVSPPAIAVFDMSSRESGIWNFTTIDLPSGITVQFNKNTSNTPVIWLATGEVNIAGGIDLDGEDGFGTVTPGDESPGGPGGFAGGLGGRRFEISGSYAGTPGQGPGGGFPGTIPDEPVGAGNGSYGTKGTGSGASLSGEVYGNRYIQPLLGGSGGGGGRSANQGNGGNGGGGGGGLLIASSDLITLNGSIHANGGEGGGAGLGGPGGNGSGGGIRLAAPMIEGTGSILAVGGSNTNGQGGDGRIRLDGFDVSPSITSSPPASFGPPISTGLENQATIVITQVAGAGVPANPTGNLASPDVIFTETGSVTVDLQTTNIPVGSDLTVRITASGQELLETATVGPGGSAQTVFPMVPAGVGTVQAYAEFAAP
;
A
#
# COMPACT_ATOMS: atom_id res chain seq x y z
N MET A 1 2.46 -7.18 26.94
CA MET A 1 3.30 -7.66 25.82
C MET A 1 4.19 -6.54 25.35
N ALA A 2 5.36 -6.88 24.79
CA ALA A 2 6.24 -5.92 24.10
C ALA A 2 6.86 -6.60 22.87
N PHE A 3 7.18 -5.83 21.83
CA PHE A 3 7.90 -6.33 20.67
C PHE A 3 9.39 -6.05 20.83
N ASP A 4 10.17 -7.11 20.91
CA ASP A 4 11.63 -7.08 20.83
C ASP A 4 12.03 -6.99 19.36
N SER A 5 12.32 -5.75 18.93
CA SER A 5 12.67 -5.43 17.55
C SER A 5 14.06 -5.95 17.15
N GLN A 6 14.93 -6.26 18.11
CA GLN A 6 16.24 -6.84 17.82
C GLN A 6 16.12 -8.31 17.40
N ARG A 7 15.26 -9.06 18.09
CA ARG A 7 15.11 -10.52 17.89
C ARG A 7 13.91 -10.88 17.01
N ASN A 8 13.11 -9.89 16.60
CA ASN A 8 11.81 -10.09 15.96
C ASN A 8 10.94 -11.05 16.78
N ARG A 9 10.73 -10.71 18.07
CA ARG A 9 9.94 -11.54 18.99
C ARG A 9 8.89 -10.70 19.71
N THR A 10 7.65 -11.17 19.73
CA THR A 10 6.65 -10.62 20.66
C THR A 10 6.75 -11.38 21.98
N VAL A 11 7.05 -10.66 23.06
CA VAL A 11 7.16 -11.22 24.41
C VAL A 11 5.84 -11.00 25.16
N LEU A 12 5.26 -12.10 25.64
CA LEU A 12 4.11 -12.14 26.53
C LEU A 12 4.54 -12.66 27.90
N PHE A 13 4.07 -12.00 28.95
CA PHE A 13 4.29 -12.42 30.32
C PHE A 13 3.00 -12.30 31.12
N GLY A 14 2.69 -13.30 31.94
CA GLY A 14 1.59 -13.28 32.90
C GLY A 14 0.20 -13.08 32.30
N GLY A 15 -0.66 -12.32 33.00
CA GLY A 15 -2.08 -12.16 32.68
C GLY A 15 -2.98 -13.05 33.55
N TYR A 16 -4.29 -12.89 33.42
CA TYR A 16 -5.29 -13.65 34.19
C TYR A 16 -5.89 -14.78 33.35
N SER A 17 -5.78 -16.02 33.85
CA SER A 17 -6.42 -17.19 33.24
C SER A 17 -7.80 -17.41 33.85
N PHE A 18 -8.84 -17.37 33.02
CA PHE A 18 -10.20 -17.73 33.46
C PHE A 18 -10.36 -19.23 33.70
N GLU A 19 -9.60 -20.07 32.99
CA GLU A 19 -9.65 -21.52 33.18
C GLU A 19 -8.99 -21.96 34.49
N GLN A 20 -7.88 -21.30 34.85
CA GLN A 20 -7.14 -21.58 36.09
C GLN A 20 -7.54 -20.64 37.24
N GLU A 21 -8.48 -19.71 36.99
CA GLU A 21 -8.94 -18.65 37.90
C GLU A 21 -7.81 -17.91 38.64
N SER A 22 -6.65 -17.75 38.00
CA SER A 22 -5.44 -17.21 38.62
C SER A 22 -4.58 -16.43 37.64
N GLU A 23 -3.74 -15.55 38.18
CA GLU A 23 -2.69 -14.94 37.38
C GLU A 23 -1.58 -15.93 37.07
N GLN A 24 -1.02 -15.77 35.86
CA GLN A 24 0.10 -16.54 35.39
C GLN A 24 1.42 -15.76 35.61
N ASN A 25 2.53 -16.48 35.58
CA ASN A 25 3.90 -15.95 35.59
C ASN A 25 4.80 -16.59 34.52
N ASP A 26 4.19 -17.22 33.52
CA ASP A 26 4.90 -17.79 32.40
C ASP A 26 5.31 -16.70 31.40
N THR A 27 6.36 -17.01 30.64
CA THR A 27 6.88 -16.14 29.58
C THR A 27 6.78 -16.87 28.25
N TRP A 28 6.09 -16.26 27.29
CA TRP A 28 5.92 -16.78 25.93
C TRP A 28 6.57 -15.84 24.93
N GLU A 29 7.20 -16.39 23.91
CA GLU A 29 7.72 -15.63 22.77
C GLU A 29 7.07 -16.11 21.47
N TYR A 30 6.58 -15.17 20.67
CA TYR A 30 6.09 -15.42 19.32
C TYR A 30 7.15 -15.02 18.29
N ASP A 31 7.42 -15.87 17.32
CA ASP A 31 8.43 -15.65 16.29
C ASP A 31 7.90 -15.18 14.93
N GLY A 32 6.60 -14.94 14.82
CA GLY A 32 5.92 -14.65 13.56
C GLY A 32 5.10 -15.82 13.03
N ALA A 33 5.37 -17.04 13.49
CA ALA A 33 4.63 -18.24 13.13
C ALA A 33 4.04 -18.97 14.35
N ASP A 34 4.82 -19.16 15.41
CA ASP A 34 4.45 -19.99 16.55
C ASP A 34 4.80 -19.35 17.90
N TRP A 35 4.02 -19.71 18.92
CA TRP A 35 4.27 -19.34 20.32
C TRP A 35 5.12 -20.42 21.02
N THR A 36 6.22 -19.99 21.63
CA THR A 36 7.11 -20.85 22.41
C THR A 36 7.14 -20.43 23.87
N LEU A 37 6.83 -21.37 24.78
CA LEU A 37 6.99 -21.18 26.21
C LEU A 37 8.49 -21.16 26.57
N ARG A 38 8.93 -20.12 27.27
CA ARG A 38 10.31 -19.96 27.74
C ARG A 38 10.44 -20.52 29.15
N ASN A 39 11.53 -21.26 29.39
CA ASN A 39 11.88 -21.72 30.73
C ASN A 39 12.56 -20.58 31.50
N THR A 40 11.85 -19.99 32.48
CA THR A 40 12.33 -18.86 33.27
C THR A 40 12.31 -19.22 34.77
N PRO A 41 13.38 -19.85 35.30
CA PRO A 41 13.43 -20.26 36.71
C PRO A 41 13.34 -19.08 37.68
N VAL A 42 13.85 -17.92 37.26
CA VAL A 42 13.63 -16.63 37.89
C VAL A 42 12.68 -15.86 36.98
N ALA A 43 11.57 -15.40 37.53
CA ALA A 43 10.54 -14.66 36.81
C ALA A 43 9.83 -13.70 37.78
N PRO A 44 9.23 -12.61 37.28
CA PRO A 44 8.31 -11.83 38.09
C PRO A 44 7.22 -12.75 38.67
N PRO A 45 6.80 -12.53 39.92
CA PRO A 45 5.64 -13.25 40.44
C PRO A 45 4.36 -13.05 39.61
N PRO A 46 3.38 -13.97 39.71
CA PRO A 46 2.16 -13.88 38.93
C PRO A 46 1.44 -12.55 39.09
N ARG A 47 1.03 -11.96 37.96
CA ARG A 47 0.40 -10.63 37.90
C ARG A 47 -0.34 -10.41 36.57
N ASP A 48 -1.30 -9.51 36.59
CA ASP A 48 -1.92 -8.95 35.39
C ASP A 48 -1.76 -7.42 35.35
N SER A 49 -2.31 -6.78 34.31
CA SER A 49 -2.42 -5.31 34.23
C SER A 49 -1.10 -4.55 34.45
N HIS A 50 0.04 -5.19 34.18
CA HIS A 50 1.36 -4.57 34.15
C HIS A 50 1.61 -3.98 32.76
N ALA A 51 2.59 -3.07 32.64
CA ALA A 51 3.03 -2.56 31.35
C ALA A 51 4.41 -3.12 31.01
N MET A 52 4.67 -3.31 29.71
CA MET A 52 5.96 -3.75 29.18
C MET A 52 6.37 -2.85 28.02
N ALA A 53 7.67 -2.54 27.91
CA ALA A 53 8.24 -1.83 26.77
C ALA A 53 9.64 -2.38 26.47
N PHE A 54 10.02 -2.45 25.20
CA PHE A 54 11.35 -2.87 24.79
C PHE A 54 12.28 -1.66 24.74
N ASP A 55 13.33 -1.66 25.56
CA ASP A 55 14.40 -0.68 25.49
C ASP A 55 15.41 -1.11 24.44
N GLU A 56 15.41 -0.44 23.28
CA GLU A 56 16.25 -0.81 22.14
C GLU A 56 17.74 -0.52 22.38
N VAL A 57 18.06 0.42 23.27
CA VAL A 57 19.44 0.80 23.60
C VAL A 57 20.09 -0.28 24.46
N ARG A 58 19.33 -0.82 25.41
CA ARG A 58 19.80 -1.85 26.35
C ARG A 58 19.42 -3.26 25.96
N GLN A 59 18.60 -3.41 24.92
CA GLN A 59 18.15 -4.68 24.35
C GLN A 59 17.44 -5.54 25.39
N ALA A 60 16.56 -4.91 26.16
CA ALA A 60 15.83 -5.56 27.24
C ALA A 60 14.37 -5.14 27.25
N VAL A 61 13.48 -6.10 27.50
CA VAL A 61 12.08 -5.79 27.79
C VAL A 61 11.96 -5.42 29.26
N VAL A 62 11.50 -4.20 29.53
CA VAL A 62 11.26 -3.69 30.87
C VAL A 62 9.78 -3.92 31.22
N LEU A 63 9.52 -4.53 32.38
CA LEU A 63 8.20 -4.71 32.98
C LEU A 63 8.11 -3.86 34.25
N PHE A 64 6.99 -3.15 34.41
CA PHE A 64 6.71 -2.41 35.65
C PHE A 64 5.31 -2.70 36.20
N GLY A 65 5.24 -2.81 37.53
CA GLY A 65 3.99 -2.86 38.29
C GLY A 65 3.12 -4.08 38.03
N GLY A 66 1.80 -3.86 37.94
CA GLY A 66 0.78 -4.90 37.77
C GLY A 66 0.05 -5.23 39.07
N TYR A 67 -1.13 -5.86 38.96
CA TYR A 67 -1.92 -6.30 40.11
C TYR A 67 -1.62 -7.76 40.47
N ARG A 68 -1.56 -8.04 41.77
CA ARG A 68 -1.27 -9.37 42.34
C ARG A 68 -2.39 -9.76 43.29
N ASN A 69 -3.40 -10.47 42.80
CA ASN A 69 -4.57 -10.94 43.54
C ASN A 69 -4.16 -11.76 44.78
N SER A 70 -3.11 -12.57 44.66
CA SER A 70 -2.61 -13.43 45.76
C SER A 70 -2.29 -12.67 47.04
N ILE A 71 -1.97 -11.37 46.93
CA ILE A 71 -1.69 -10.46 48.05
C ILE A 71 -2.55 -9.19 47.99
N SER A 72 -3.57 -9.17 47.11
CA SER A 72 -4.55 -8.10 46.90
C SER A 72 -3.94 -6.70 46.77
N THR A 73 -2.81 -6.57 46.08
CA THR A 73 -2.10 -5.29 45.93
C THR A 73 -1.44 -5.15 44.56
N ALA A 74 -1.22 -3.90 44.14
CA ALA A 74 -0.38 -3.60 43.00
C ALA A 74 1.11 -3.71 43.38
N SER A 75 1.95 -3.99 42.39
CA SER A 75 3.40 -4.00 42.51
C SER A 75 4.00 -2.65 42.09
N ASN A 76 5.18 -2.34 42.62
CA ASN A 76 6.09 -1.30 42.16
C ASN A 76 7.45 -1.87 41.68
N GLU A 77 7.51 -3.18 41.44
CA GLU A 77 8.73 -3.84 40.99
C GLU A 77 9.04 -3.46 39.53
N THR A 78 10.33 -3.32 39.22
CA THR A 78 10.86 -3.20 37.85
C THR A 78 11.61 -4.48 37.53
N TRP A 79 11.26 -5.14 36.43
CA TRP A 79 11.90 -6.36 35.96
C TRP A 79 12.42 -6.18 34.53
N GLU A 80 13.54 -6.80 34.21
CA GLU A 80 14.13 -6.77 32.87
C GLU A 80 14.30 -8.18 32.31
N TRP A 81 13.92 -8.35 31.05
CA TRP A 81 14.10 -9.58 30.28
C TRP A 81 15.10 -9.33 29.15
N ASP A 82 16.20 -10.09 29.15
CA ASP A 82 17.29 -9.97 28.17
C ASP A 82 17.13 -10.90 26.95
N GLY A 83 15.99 -11.58 26.83
CA GLY A 83 15.75 -12.64 25.85
C GLY A 83 15.97 -14.06 26.38
N THR A 84 16.54 -14.20 27.57
CA THR A 84 16.85 -15.49 28.21
C THR A 84 16.43 -15.59 29.66
N GLU A 85 16.64 -14.55 30.47
CA GLU A 85 16.33 -14.55 31.90
C GLU A 85 15.68 -13.23 32.35
N TRP A 86 14.85 -13.33 33.40
CA TRP A 86 14.30 -12.16 34.08
C TRP A 86 15.16 -11.76 35.26
N THR A 87 15.48 -10.48 35.35
CA THR A 87 16.23 -9.89 36.47
C THR A 87 15.37 -8.84 37.18
N LEU A 88 15.27 -8.92 38.51
CA LEU A 88 14.65 -7.87 39.33
C LEU A 88 15.61 -6.69 39.46
N ILE A 89 15.17 -5.52 39.02
CA ILE A 89 15.94 -4.29 39.14
C ILE A 89 15.49 -3.53 40.38
N THR A 90 16.44 -3.08 41.20
CA THR A 90 16.20 -2.32 42.43
C THR A 90 16.70 -0.87 42.28
N PRO A 91 15.96 -0.01 41.58
CA PRO A 91 16.36 1.38 41.37
C PRO A 91 16.27 2.17 42.68
N VAL A 92 17.10 3.21 42.79
CA VAL A 92 17.16 4.10 43.98
C VAL A 92 15.82 4.82 44.20
N THR A 93 15.16 5.19 43.11
CA THR A 93 13.84 5.80 43.07
C THR A 93 12.93 4.92 42.24
N SER A 94 11.70 4.72 42.70
CA SER A 94 10.71 3.91 42.00
C SER A 94 9.35 4.61 42.03
N PRO A 95 8.55 4.52 40.96
CA PRO A 95 7.17 4.95 40.98
C PRO A 95 6.39 4.18 42.06
N PRO A 96 5.37 4.79 42.67
CA PRO A 96 4.44 4.08 43.53
C PRO A 96 3.78 2.89 42.83
N ALA A 97 3.40 1.88 43.62
CA ALA A 97 2.74 0.67 43.16
C ALA A 97 1.45 0.99 42.39
N ARG A 98 1.31 0.40 41.20
CA ARG A 98 0.22 0.70 40.25
C ARG A 98 0.00 -0.44 39.26
N HIS A 99 -1.18 -0.42 38.64
CA HIS A 99 -1.54 -1.31 37.53
C HIS A 99 -2.38 -0.55 36.49
N ALA A 100 -2.62 -1.14 35.33
CA ALA A 100 -3.38 -0.56 34.22
C ALA A 100 -2.84 0.80 33.75
N HIS A 101 -1.52 1.02 33.86
CA HIS A 101 -0.83 2.23 33.38
C HIS A 101 -0.33 2.04 31.95
N ALA A 102 0.00 3.14 31.28
CA ALA A 102 0.54 3.12 29.93
C ALA A 102 2.06 3.37 29.96
N MET A 103 2.81 2.65 29.11
CA MET A 103 4.26 2.72 29.05
C MET A 103 4.74 2.49 27.61
N THR A 104 5.72 3.28 27.14
CA THR A 104 6.37 3.09 25.84
C THR A 104 7.85 3.45 25.91
N PHE A 105 8.67 2.85 25.05
CA PHE A 105 10.03 3.29 24.83
C PHE A 105 10.04 4.46 23.84
N ASP A 106 10.79 5.50 24.15
CA ASP A 106 11.04 6.67 23.31
C ASP A 106 12.43 6.57 22.70
N ARG A 107 12.53 5.94 21.52
CA ARG A 107 13.80 5.67 20.84
C ARG A 107 14.59 6.93 20.49
N ALA A 108 13.90 8.07 20.32
CA ALA A 108 14.56 9.33 20.02
C ALA A 108 15.37 9.86 21.22
N ARG A 109 15.02 9.42 22.44
CA ARG A 109 15.61 9.87 23.70
C ARG A 109 16.32 8.75 24.46
N GLY A 110 16.08 7.48 24.10
CA GLY A 110 16.66 6.33 24.78
C GLY A 110 16.08 6.13 26.18
N GLU A 111 14.81 6.49 26.38
CA GLU A 111 14.15 6.49 27.69
C GLU A 111 12.79 5.79 27.60
N ILE A 112 12.31 5.18 28.68
CA ILE A 112 10.91 4.71 28.78
C ILE A 112 10.07 5.78 29.46
N VAL A 113 8.91 6.08 28.86
CA VAL A 113 7.91 7.02 29.39
C VAL A 113 6.74 6.24 29.95
N MET A 114 6.34 6.54 31.18
CA MET A 114 5.20 5.91 31.85
C MET A 114 4.24 6.97 32.42
N LEU A 115 2.93 6.74 32.26
CA LEU A 115 1.89 7.61 32.80
C LEU A 115 0.67 6.81 33.29
N GLY A 116 0.03 7.37 34.32
CA GLY A 116 -1.28 6.93 34.79
C GLY A 116 -1.24 5.63 35.59
N GLY A 117 -2.35 4.91 35.53
CA GLY A 117 -2.63 3.68 36.25
C GLY A 117 -3.46 3.89 37.51
N TYR A 118 -3.99 2.79 38.01
CA TYR A 118 -4.77 2.76 39.24
C TYR A 118 -3.82 2.55 40.44
N PRO A 119 -3.72 3.51 41.39
CA PRO A 119 -2.86 3.38 42.55
C PRO A 119 -3.48 2.50 43.64
N THR A 120 -2.64 1.98 44.54
CA THR A 120 -3.08 1.42 45.84
C THR A 120 -3.20 2.49 46.94
N GLY A 121 -3.12 3.78 46.58
CA GLY A 121 -3.12 4.95 47.48
C GLY A 121 -3.79 6.18 46.84
N PRO A 122 -3.42 7.43 47.21
CA PRO A 122 -4.03 8.62 46.62
C PRO A 122 -3.79 8.70 45.09
N SER A 123 -4.74 9.34 44.39
CA SER A 123 -4.68 9.54 42.92
C SER A 123 -3.32 10.05 42.46
N LEU A 124 -2.84 9.50 41.35
CA LEU A 124 -1.51 9.78 40.81
C LEU A 124 -1.49 10.99 39.86
N GLY A 125 -2.64 11.63 39.61
CA GLY A 125 -2.76 12.95 39.00
C GLY A 125 -1.85 13.22 37.78
N GLY A 126 -1.88 12.35 36.76
CA GLY A 126 -1.13 12.57 35.51
C GLY A 126 0.41 12.62 35.65
N ILE A 127 0.98 12.13 36.76
CA ILE A 127 2.44 12.16 36.97
C ILE A 127 3.14 11.28 35.93
N THR A 128 4.09 11.89 35.22
CA THR A 128 4.96 11.23 34.24
C THR A 128 6.22 10.73 34.91
N TRP A 129 6.52 9.44 34.71
CA TRP A 129 7.75 8.79 35.16
C TRP A 129 8.60 8.45 33.95
N ILE A 130 9.90 8.71 34.07
CA ILE A 130 10.90 8.41 33.05
C ILE A 130 11.88 7.39 33.61
N TRP A 131 12.16 6.35 32.84
CA TRP A 131 13.20 5.38 33.14
C TRP A 131 14.36 5.58 32.16
N ASP A 132 15.54 5.86 32.72
CA ASP A 132 16.78 6.11 31.98
C ASP A 132 17.64 4.85 31.77
N GLY A 133 17.10 3.70 32.16
CA GLY A 133 17.82 2.42 32.14
C GLY A 133 18.45 2.01 33.46
N VAL A 134 18.46 2.89 34.45
CA VAL A 134 19.06 2.64 35.77
C VAL A 134 18.13 3.04 36.89
N ASN A 135 17.42 4.15 36.75
CA ASN A 135 16.59 4.73 37.79
C ASN A 135 15.32 5.38 37.22
N TRP A 136 14.26 5.39 38.04
CA TRP A 136 13.05 6.14 37.69
C TRP A 136 13.13 7.57 38.19
N THR A 137 12.84 8.52 37.31
CA THR A 137 12.76 9.95 37.66
C THR A 137 11.35 10.46 37.44
N GLN A 138 10.80 11.10 38.47
CA GLN A 138 9.54 11.83 38.35
C GLN A 138 9.77 13.15 37.62
N ARG A 139 9.14 13.37 36.47
CA ARG A 139 9.13 14.68 35.82
C ARG A 139 8.06 15.55 36.50
N ALA A 140 8.44 16.75 36.93
CA ALA A 140 7.55 17.68 37.66
C ALA A 140 6.28 18.03 36.85
N GLN A 141 5.21 18.44 37.55
CA GLN A 141 3.94 18.84 36.93
C GLN A 141 4.17 19.98 35.92
N PHE A 142 3.97 19.67 34.64
CA PHE A 142 4.03 20.63 33.56
C PHE A 142 2.83 21.60 33.63
N PRO A 143 2.92 22.80 33.02
CA PRO A 143 1.79 23.73 32.95
C PRO A 143 0.54 23.11 32.30
N THR A 144 0.76 22.20 31.36
CA THR A 144 -0.26 21.37 30.71
C THR A 144 0.10 19.90 30.91
N VAL A 145 -0.67 19.19 31.73
CA VAL A 145 -0.56 17.73 31.92
C VAL A 145 -1.90 17.07 31.60
N PRO A 146 -1.89 15.82 31.10
CA PRO A 146 -3.10 15.01 31.08
C PRO A 146 -3.65 14.93 32.51
N THR A 147 -4.85 15.48 32.76
CA THR A 147 -5.49 15.46 34.08
C THR A 147 -6.33 14.20 34.25
N GLY A 148 -6.04 13.39 35.26
CA GLY A 148 -6.75 12.15 35.56
C GLY A 148 -5.83 10.99 35.91
N ASP A 149 -6.42 9.82 36.21
CA ASP A 149 -5.67 8.60 36.54
C ASP A 149 -5.25 7.79 35.30
N PHE A 150 -5.94 7.96 34.16
CA PHE A 150 -5.64 7.31 32.86
C PHE A 150 -5.45 5.79 32.93
N TRP A 151 -6.13 5.12 33.85
CA TRP A 151 -6.11 3.66 33.91
C TRP A 151 -6.76 3.04 32.66
N ASN A 152 -6.13 1.99 32.12
CA ASN A 152 -6.46 1.34 30.85
C ASN A 152 -6.39 2.29 29.62
N SER A 153 -5.51 3.29 29.67
CA SER A 153 -5.10 4.08 28.48
C SER A 153 -4.03 3.35 27.68
N SER A 154 -3.75 3.83 26.47
CA SER A 154 -2.65 3.34 25.64
C SER A 154 -1.70 4.48 25.26
N LEU A 155 -0.39 4.20 25.31
CA LEU A 155 0.70 5.12 25.01
C LEU A 155 1.64 4.46 24.01
N VAL A 156 1.85 5.09 22.86
CA VAL A 156 2.68 4.54 21.77
C VAL A 156 3.60 5.62 21.22
N LEU A 157 4.86 5.27 20.93
CA LEU A 157 5.78 6.17 20.24
C LEU A 157 5.40 6.29 18.75
N ASP A 158 5.09 7.51 18.30
CA ASP A 158 5.15 7.88 16.89
C ASP A 158 6.62 8.10 16.53
N ALA A 159 7.23 7.05 16.00
CA ALA A 159 8.65 6.99 15.76
C ALA A 159 9.10 7.87 14.58
N SER A 160 8.16 8.28 13.71
CA SER A 160 8.40 9.19 12.60
C SER A 160 8.46 10.66 13.04
N ARG A 161 7.78 10.99 14.14
CA ARG A 161 7.68 12.35 14.68
C ARG A 161 8.44 12.55 16.00
N GLY A 162 8.92 11.47 16.62
CA GLY A 162 9.69 11.51 17.86
C GLY A 162 8.85 11.95 19.06
N GLU A 163 7.57 11.57 19.06
CA GLU A 163 6.59 11.92 20.09
C GLU A 163 5.81 10.69 20.57
N ALA A 164 5.54 10.58 21.87
CA ALA A 164 4.66 9.54 22.39
C ALA A 164 3.21 10.03 22.44
N ILE A 165 2.29 9.26 21.86
CA ILE A 165 0.88 9.58 21.75
C ILE A 165 0.08 8.76 22.77
N LEU A 166 -0.61 9.45 23.66
CA LEU A 166 -1.53 8.89 24.65
C LEU A 166 -2.97 9.11 24.17
N TYR A 167 -3.78 8.05 24.26
CA TYR A 167 -5.21 8.15 24.00
C TYR A 167 -6.04 7.31 24.98
N GLY A 168 -7.24 7.81 25.26
CA GLY A 168 -8.26 7.13 26.03
C GLY A 168 -7.90 6.85 27.50
N GLY A 169 -8.49 5.79 28.04
CA GLY A 169 -8.43 5.42 29.45
C GLY A 169 -9.65 5.90 30.23
N LYS A 170 -9.56 5.83 31.56
CA LYS A 170 -10.60 6.32 32.48
C LYS A 170 -10.06 7.27 33.53
N SER A 171 -10.95 8.08 34.10
CA SER A 171 -10.71 8.84 35.33
C SER A 171 -11.98 8.75 36.18
N GLY A 172 -11.91 8.05 37.32
CA GLY A 172 -13.11 7.66 38.06
C GLY A 172 -14.10 6.88 37.17
N THR A 173 -15.32 7.39 37.03
CA THR A 173 -16.36 6.80 36.17
C THR A 173 -16.29 7.21 34.70
N GLU A 174 -15.54 8.27 34.38
CA GLU A 174 -15.50 8.86 33.05
C GLU A 174 -14.53 8.12 32.12
N PHE A 175 -14.94 7.92 30.87
CA PHE A 175 -14.06 7.49 29.78
C PHE A 175 -13.45 8.73 29.14
N LEU A 176 -12.18 8.63 28.74
CA LEU A 176 -11.43 9.73 28.15
C LEU A 176 -11.35 9.55 26.63
N ASP A 177 -11.31 10.65 25.88
CA ASP A 177 -11.14 10.73 24.42
C ASP A 177 -10.07 11.75 24.00
N ALA A 178 -9.42 12.39 24.97
CA ALA A 178 -8.38 13.37 24.69
C ALA A 178 -7.14 12.67 24.10
N THR A 179 -6.64 13.20 22.99
CA THR A 179 -5.35 12.80 22.41
C THR A 179 -4.25 13.71 22.94
N TRP A 180 -3.21 13.14 23.53
CA TRP A 180 -2.07 13.89 24.08
C TRP A 180 -0.78 13.46 23.41
N GLY A 181 0.07 14.43 23.06
CA GLY A 181 1.43 14.20 22.56
C GLY A 181 2.48 14.61 23.58
N TRP A 182 3.44 13.72 23.83
CA TRP A 182 4.63 13.94 24.64
C TRP A 182 5.85 14.13 23.76
N ASN A 183 6.53 15.27 23.89
CA ASN A 183 7.71 15.61 23.10
C ASN A 183 9.03 15.47 23.87
N GLY A 184 9.06 14.68 24.95
CA GLY A 184 10.22 14.56 25.85
C GLY A 184 10.37 15.64 26.90
N THR A 185 9.71 16.77 26.73
CA THR A 185 9.80 17.89 27.67
C THR A 185 8.45 18.32 28.20
N ASN A 186 7.37 18.22 27.42
CA ASN A 186 6.03 18.64 27.81
C ASN A 186 4.97 17.77 27.14
N TRP A 187 3.78 17.77 27.76
CA TRP A 187 2.55 17.26 27.16
C TRP A 187 1.78 18.37 26.47
N SER A 188 1.22 18.06 25.30
CA SER A 188 0.31 18.93 24.57
C SER A 188 -0.95 18.17 24.17
N GLN A 189 -2.12 18.73 24.46
CA GLN A 189 -3.38 18.17 23.99
C GLN A 189 -3.55 18.49 22.51
N ARG A 190 -3.87 17.48 21.69
CA ARG A 190 -4.16 17.65 20.27
C ARG A 190 -5.63 17.99 20.12
N THR A 191 -5.93 19.17 19.57
CA THR A 191 -7.30 19.56 19.21
C THR A 191 -7.58 19.08 17.80
N VAL A 192 -8.47 18.09 17.68
CA VAL A 192 -8.78 17.40 16.42
C VAL A 192 -10.29 17.25 16.25
N GLY A 193 -10.78 17.39 15.01
CA GLY A 193 -12.22 17.45 14.72
C GLY A 193 -12.88 16.07 14.73
N ASN A 194 -12.31 15.12 13.99
CA ASN A 194 -12.74 13.72 14.00
C ASN A 194 -11.91 12.98 15.06
N ILE A 195 -12.55 12.49 16.12
CA ILE A 195 -11.90 11.72 17.18
C ILE A 195 -12.63 10.40 17.39
N PRO A 196 -11.93 9.34 17.77
CA PRO A 196 -12.59 8.13 18.21
C PRO A 196 -13.46 8.43 19.45
N PRO A 197 -14.56 7.68 19.65
CA PRO A 197 -15.33 7.74 20.89
C PRO A 197 -14.49 7.44 22.13
N ALA A 198 -14.78 8.14 23.23
CA ALA A 198 -14.15 7.92 24.53
C ALA A 198 -14.16 6.45 24.94
N ARG A 199 -12.98 5.91 25.28
CA ARG A 199 -12.80 4.47 25.50
C ARG A 199 -11.57 4.15 26.34
N ASN A 200 -11.55 2.95 26.91
CA ASN A 200 -10.39 2.36 27.59
C ASN A 200 -10.17 0.91 27.10
N SER A 201 -9.08 0.29 27.54
CA SER A 201 -8.75 -1.12 27.26
C SER A 201 -8.68 -1.44 25.76
N HIS A 202 -8.37 -0.45 24.94
CA HIS A 202 -8.14 -0.56 23.51
C HIS A 202 -6.66 -0.86 23.24
N GLY A 203 -6.34 -1.46 22.10
CA GLY A 203 -4.96 -1.62 21.65
C GLY A 203 -4.55 -0.45 20.76
N MET A 204 -3.30 0.00 20.88
CA MET A 204 -2.66 0.86 19.88
C MET A 204 -1.29 0.30 19.49
N ALA A 205 -0.90 0.47 18.23
CA ALA A 205 0.42 0.14 17.71
C ALA A 205 0.85 1.14 16.63
N PHE A 206 2.13 1.45 16.56
CA PHE A 206 2.71 2.28 15.50
C PHE A 206 3.12 1.40 14.32
N ASP A 207 2.63 1.75 13.13
CA ASP A 207 3.04 1.16 11.86
C ASP A 207 4.14 2.04 11.25
N GLU A 208 5.39 1.55 11.32
CA GLU A 208 6.55 2.30 10.84
C GLU A 208 6.60 2.41 9.31
N ALA A 209 6.01 1.45 8.57
CA ALA A 209 5.97 1.49 7.11
C ALA A 209 5.01 2.57 6.61
N ARG A 210 3.91 2.80 7.32
CA ARG A 210 2.91 3.84 6.99
C ARG A 210 3.18 5.17 7.70
N GLY A 211 3.91 5.17 8.80
CA GLY A 211 4.12 6.36 9.63
C GLY A 211 2.86 6.77 10.41
N GLU A 212 2.05 5.78 10.81
CA GLU A 212 0.71 5.96 11.39
C GLU A 212 0.53 5.13 12.67
N ILE A 213 -0.38 5.54 13.56
CA ILE A 213 -0.80 4.73 14.71
C ILE A 213 -2.16 4.09 14.44
N VAL A 214 -2.26 2.78 14.60
CA VAL A 214 -3.50 2.02 14.50
C VAL A 214 -4.08 1.81 15.90
N MET A 215 -5.35 2.14 16.08
CA MET A 215 -6.13 1.84 17.29
C MET A 215 -7.23 0.84 16.97
N PHE A 216 -7.42 -0.16 17.84
CA PHE A 216 -8.50 -1.13 17.69
C PHE A 216 -9.23 -1.40 19.01
N GLY A 217 -10.57 -1.48 18.91
CA GLY A 217 -11.43 -2.01 19.97
C GLY A 217 -11.50 -1.15 21.24
N GLY A 218 -11.58 -1.83 22.38
CA GLY A 218 -11.79 -1.24 23.71
C GLY A 218 -13.25 -1.17 24.14
N SER A 219 -13.52 -0.45 25.23
CA SER A 219 -14.87 -0.25 25.79
C SER A 219 -15.09 1.19 26.19
N GLY A 220 -16.34 1.66 26.09
CA GLY A 220 -16.73 3.04 26.41
C GLY A 220 -18.22 3.12 26.68
N ALA A 221 -18.93 4.00 25.97
CA ALA A 221 -20.40 4.03 26.00
C ALA A 221 -21.03 2.71 25.53
N GLN A 222 -20.33 1.99 24.66
CA GLN A 222 -20.66 0.62 24.27
C GLN A 222 -19.78 -0.37 25.05
N PRO A 223 -20.30 -1.57 25.39
CA PRO A 223 -19.55 -2.55 26.18
C PRO A 223 -18.31 -3.06 25.44
N ARG A 224 -18.32 -3.10 24.11
CA ARG A 224 -17.19 -3.47 23.26
C ARG A 224 -17.25 -2.71 21.94
N TYR A 225 -16.14 -2.08 21.58
CA TYR A 225 -15.90 -1.59 20.24
C TYR A 225 -15.16 -2.65 19.43
N ALA A 226 -15.41 -2.69 18.12
CA ALA A 226 -14.73 -3.53 17.13
C ALA A 226 -14.34 -2.70 15.89
N ASP A 227 -14.18 -1.41 16.08
CA ASP A 227 -13.75 -0.45 15.06
C ASP A 227 -12.22 -0.31 15.05
N THR A 228 -11.69 0.09 13.90
CA THR A 228 -10.30 0.49 13.73
C THR A 228 -10.23 1.99 13.48
N TRP A 229 -9.25 2.67 14.06
CA TRP A 229 -8.98 4.09 13.80
C TRP A 229 -7.50 4.28 13.50
N ILE A 230 -7.19 5.24 12.62
CA ILE A 230 -5.83 5.55 12.21
C ILE A 230 -5.49 6.98 12.61
N TRP A 231 -4.31 7.17 13.19
CA TRP A 231 -3.75 8.47 13.50
C TRP A 231 -2.54 8.74 12.61
N ASN A 232 -2.63 9.80 11.79
CA ASN A 232 -1.60 10.17 10.83
C ASN A 232 -0.57 11.20 11.38
N GLY A 233 -0.51 11.39 12.70
CA GLY A 233 0.31 12.43 13.33
C GLY A 233 -0.39 13.76 13.59
N SER A 234 -1.52 14.01 12.92
CA SER A 234 -2.27 15.28 13.07
C SER A 234 -3.77 15.11 13.30
N SER A 235 -4.37 14.00 12.85
CA SER A 235 -5.80 13.76 12.91
C SER A 235 -6.12 12.27 12.97
N TRP A 236 -7.27 11.92 13.53
CA TRP A 236 -7.81 10.57 13.44
C TRP A 236 -8.72 10.39 12.22
N SER A 237 -8.62 9.25 11.55
CA SER A 237 -9.55 8.77 10.53
C SER A 237 -10.18 7.44 10.98
N GLY A 238 -11.49 7.29 10.77
CA GLY A 238 -12.26 6.11 11.19
C GLY A 238 -13.71 6.43 11.57
N PRO A 239 -14.47 5.41 12.02
CA PRO A 239 -14.05 4.02 12.14
C PRO A 239 -13.83 3.39 10.76
N ILE A 240 -12.66 2.80 10.54
CA ILE A 240 -12.42 1.90 9.41
C ILE A 240 -13.15 0.60 9.78
N VAL A 241 -14.24 0.31 9.06
CA VAL A 241 -14.83 -1.04 9.05
C VAL A 241 -13.71 -1.99 8.67
N SER A 242 -13.42 -2.97 9.55
CA SER A 242 -12.32 -3.94 9.44
C SER A 242 -11.84 -4.09 8.00
N PRO A 243 -10.55 -3.86 7.68
CA PRO A 243 -10.10 -4.07 6.32
C PRO A 243 -10.55 -5.47 5.88
N PRO A 244 -11.17 -5.61 4.70
CA PRO A 244 -11.59 -6.91 4.21
C PRO A 244 -10.37 -7.84 4.27
N ALA A 245 -10.57 -9.08 4.72
CA ALA A 245 -9.50 -10.06 4.75
C ALA A 245 -8.89 -10.15 3.35
N ILE A 246 -7.59 -9.85 3.23
CA ILE A 246 -6.92 -9.89 1.94
C ILE A 246 -6.61 -11.34 1.61
N ALA A 247 -7.18 -11.84 0.51
CA ALA A 247 -6.79 -13.10 -0.09
C ALA A 247 -5.89 -12.80 -1.28
N VAL A 248 -4.70 -13.40 -1.32
CA VAL A 248 -3.78 -13.22 -2.45
C VAL A 248 -4.01 -14.34 -3.47
N PHE A 249 -4.44 -13.97 -4.67
CA PHE A 249 -4.54 -14.86 -5.82
C PHE A 249 -3.20 -14.89 -6.56
N ASP A 250 -2.50 -16.02 -6.49
CA ASP A 250 -1.17 -16.15 -7.06
C ASP A 250 -1.21 -16.54 -8.55
N MET A 251 -0.82 -15.60 -9.42
CA MET A 251 -0.75 -15.82 -10.86
C MET A 251 0.62 -16.34 -11.33
N SER A 252 1.63 -16.37 -10.47
CA SER A 252 3.02 -16.64 -10.84
C SER A 252 3.22 -17.95 -11.63
N SER A 253 2.38 -18.95 -11.36
CA SER A 253 2.41 -20.26 -12.03
C SER A 253 1.76 -20.30 -13.42
N ARG A 254 1.08 -19.23 -13.87
CA ARG A 254 0.37 -19.19 -15.17
C ARG A 254 0.66 -17.92 -15.95
N GLU A 255 1.58 -18.03 -16.90
CA GLU A 255 1.96 -16.94 -17.81
C GLU A 255 0.79 -16.43 -18.68
N SER A 256 -0.22 -17.26 -18.97
CA SER A 256 -1.35 -16.83 -19.82
C SER A 256 -2.33 -15.89 -19.12
N GLY A 257 -2.34 -15.86 -17.78
CA GLY A 257 -3.37 -15.18 -16.99
C GLY A 257 -4.77 -15.84 -17.05
N ILE A 258 -4.91 -16.97 -17.75
CA ILE A 258 -6.19 -17.66 -17.95
C ILE A 258 -6.42 -18.74 -16.90
N TRP A 259 -7.59 -18.70 -16.28
CA TRP A 259 -8.04 -19.65 -15.28
C TRP A 259 -9.42 -20.19 -15.61
N ASN A 260 -9.55 -21.51 -15.58
CA ASN A 260 -10.80 -22.22 -15.82
C ASN A 260 -11.36 -22.75 -14.50
N PHE A 261 -12.64 -22.50 -14.27
CA PHE A 261 -13.37 -22.85 -13.06
C PHE A 261 -14.68 -23.55 -13.43
N THR A 262 -15.23 -24.33 -12.50
CA THR A 262 -16.62 -24.77 -12.59
C THR A 262 -17.55 -23.68 -12.11
N THR A 263 -17.29 -23.13 -10.93
CA THR A 263 -17.97 -21.97 -10.33
C THR A 263 -16.94 -21.08 -9.65
N ILE A 264 -17.31 -19.82 -9.37
CA ILE A 264 -16.50 -18.88 -8.58
C ILE A 264 -17.38 -18.35 -7.46
N ASP A 265 -16.91 -18.43 -6.22
CA ASP A 265 -17.62 -17.88 -5.06
C ASP A 265 -16.64 -17.07 -4.19
N LEU A 266 -16.80 -15.75 -4.23
CA LEU A 266 -16.02 -14.79 -3.46
C LEU A 266 -16.91 -14.17 -2.37
N PRO A 267 -16.79 -14.61 -1.11
CA PRO A 267 -17.69 -14.18 -0.05
C PRO A 267 -17.44 -12.72 0.39
N SER A 268 -18.45 -12.12 1.00
CA SER A 268 -18.35 -10.78 1.58
C SER A 268 -17.29 -10.70 2.68
N GLY A 269 -16.59 -9.58 2.77
CA GLY A 269 -15.54 -9.36 3.77
C GLY A 269 -14.17 -9.90 3.37
N ILE A 270 -14.02 -10.47 2.18
CA ILE A 270 -12.73 -10.80 1.56
C ILE A 270 -12.48 -9.83 0.40
N THR A 271 -11.25 -9.32 0.28
CA THR A 271 -10.77 -8.65 -0.94
C THR A 271 -9.66 -9.47 -1.55
N VAL A 272 -9.79 -9.81 -2.83
CA VAL A 272 -8.76 -10.51 -3.59
C VAL A 272 -7.77 -9.51 -4.16
N GLN A 273 -6.49 -9.69 -3.84
CA GLN A 273 -5.35 -9.03 -4.50
C GLN A 273 -4.53 -10.08 -5.26
N PHE A 274 -3.54 -9.66 -6.06
CA PHE A 274 -2.87 -10.55 -7.00
C PHE A 274 -1.35 -10.52 -6.87
N ASN A 275 -0.72 -11.69 -6.83
CA ASN A 275 0.70 -11.80 -7.20
C ASN A 275 0.77 -11.94 -8.72
N LYS A 276 1.36 -10.96 -9.40
CA LYS A 276 1.46 -10.92 -10.86
C LYS A 276 2.37 -12.03 -11.39
N ASN A 277 2.08 -12.51 -12.60
CA ASN A 277 3.04 -13.32 -13.34
C ASN A 277 4.13 -12.44 -13.97
N THR A 278 5.21 -13.07 -14.42
CA THR A 278 6.38 -12.38 -15.01
C THR A 278 6.05 -11.61 -16.28
N SER A 279 5.07 -12.08 -17.05
CA SER A 279 4.60 -11.40 -18.27
C SER A 279 3.56 -10.31 -17.98
N ASN A 280 3.22 -10.07 -16.71
CA ASN A 280 2.21 -9.15 -16.22
C ASN A 280 0.93 -9.15 -17.07
N THR A 281 0.34 -10.32 -17.28
CA THR A 281 -0.88 -10.44 -18.08
C THR A 281 -2.12 -10.00 -17.31
N PRO A 282 -3.19 -9.57 -18.00
CA PRO A 282 -4.51 -9.43 -17.39
C PRO A 282 -5.01 -10.71 -16.72
N VAL A 283 -5.97 -10.56 -15.81
CA VAL A 283 -6.66 -11.67 -15.15
C VAL A 283 -7.83 -12.12 -16.01
N ILE A 284 -7.85 -13.40 -16.39
CA ILE A 284 -8.95 -13.99 -17.16
C ILE A 284 -9.51 -15.18 -16.39
N TRP A 285 -10.71 -15.05 -15.86
CA TRP A 285 -11.45 -16.10 -15.17
C TRP A 285 -12.62 -16.58 -16.03
N LEU A 286 -12.62 -17.89 -16.34
CA LEU A 286 -13.62 -18.54 -17.17
C LEU A 286 -14.33 -19.60 -16.33
N ALA A 287 -15.64 -19.47 -16.16
CA ALA A 287 -16.47 -20.39 -15.39
C ALA A 287 -17.51 -21.08 -16.29
N THR A 288 -17.73 -22.37 -16.07
CA THR A 288 -18.81 -23.13 -16.75
C THR A 288 -20.15 -23.10 -16.01
N GLY A 289 -20.23 -22.36 -14.91
CA GLY A 289 -21.39 -22.25 -14.02
C GLY A 289 -21.40 -20.91 -13.28
N GLU A 290 -22.21 -20.80 -12.24
CA GLU A 290 -22.43 -19.56 -11.51
C GLU A 290 -21.14 -18.92 -10.95
N VAL A 291 -21.12 -17.59 -11.00
CA VAL A 291 -20.08 -16.73 -10.42
C VAL A 291 -20.72 -15.77 -9.43
N ASN A 292 -20.40 -15.91 -8.15
CA ASN A 292 -20.89 -15.07 -7.06
C ASN A 292 -19.74 -14.20 -6.53
N ILE A 293 -19.84 -12.88 -6.68
CA ILE A 293 -18.87 -11.89 -6.21
C ILE A 293 -19.53 -11.01 -5.14
N ALA A 294 -19.45 -11.44 -3.88
CA ALA A 294 -19.93 -10.68 -2.72
C ALA A 294 -18.81 -9.90 -2.01
N GLY A 295 -17.55 -10.30 -2.20
CA GLY A 295 -16.35 -9.60 -1.71
C GLY A 295 -15.76 -8.60 -2.72
N GLY A 296 -14.55 -8.10 -2.43
CA GLY A 296 -13.80 -7.18 -3.29
C GLY A 296 -12.82 -7.89 -4.23
N ILE A 297 -12.59 -7.35 -5.41
CA ILE A 297 -11.46 -7.69 -6.30
C ILE A 297 -10.68 -6.39 -6.51
N ASP A 298 -9.39 -6.39 -6.18
CA ASP A 298 -8.51 -5.24 -6.25
C ASP A 298 -7.39 -5.49 -7.26
N LEU A 299 -7.40 -4.70 -8.33
CA LEU A 299 -6.44 -4.72 -9.43
C LEU A 299 -5.82 -3.33 -9.60
N ASP A 300 -5.84 -2.50 -8.56
CA ASP A 300 -5.39 -1.11 -8.65
C ASP A 300 -3.89 -1.03 -9.00
N GLY A 301 -3.50 0.03 -9.71
CA GLY A 301 -2.10 0.39 -9.89
C GLY A 301 -1.56 1.06 -8.63
N GLU A 302 -0.29 0.82 -8.31
CA GLU A 302 0.32 1.39 -7.11
C GLU A 302 0.61 2.89 -7.26
N ASP A 303 0.55 3.60 -6.16
CA ASP A 303 0.89 5.02 -6.11
C ASP A 303 2.39 5.27 -6.35
N GLY A 304 2.67 6.44 -6.91
CA GLY A 304 3.99 7.00 -7.10
C GLY A 304 4.72 7.25 -5.79
N PHE A 305 5.95 6.75 -5.66
CA PHE A 305 6.81 7.14 -4.55
C PHE A 305 7.31 8.59 -4.69
N GLY A 306 7.42 9.30 -3.57
CA GLY A 306 7.90 10.69 -3.56
C GLY A 306 9.42 10.86 -3.69
N THR A 307 10.19 9.78 -3.51
CA THR A 307 11.65 9.78 -3.65
C THR A 307 12.14 8.54 -4.39
N VAL A 308 13.05 8.76 -5.34
CA VAL A 308 13.60 7.70 -6.19
C VAL A 308 14.60 6.84 -5.42
N THR A 309 14.25 5.57 -5.17
CA THR A 309 15.25 4.50 -4.99
C THR A 309 15.58 3.92 -6.38
N PRO A 310 16.86 3.65 -6.72
CA PRO A 310 17.21 3.00 -7.98
C PRO A 310 16.45 1.70 -8.23
N GLY A 311 15.56 1.68 -9.24
CA GLY A 311 14.90 0.47 -9.73
C GLY A 311 13.44 0.27 -9.33
N ASP A 312 12.88 1.14 -8.49
CA ASP A 312 11.51 0.98 -7.96
C ASP A 312 10.51 1.85 -8.73
N GLU A 313 10.10 1.42 -9.91
CA GLU A 313 8.93 1.99 -10.60
C GLU A 313 7.66 1.62 -9.82
N SER A 314 6.66 2.50 -9.81
CA SER A 314 5.36 2.17 -9.22
C SER A 314 4.63 1.15 -10.11
N PRO A 315 4.44 -0.10 -9.65
CA PRO A 315 3.90 -1.16 -10.47
C PRO A 315 2.44 -0.89 -10.88
N GLY A 316 2.09 -1.24 -12.11
CA GLY A 316 0.68 -1.35 -12.50
C GLY A 316 0.01 -2.58 -11.87
N GLY A 317 -1.32 -2.62 -11.85
CA GLY A 317 -2.07 -3.83 -11.51
C GLY A 317 -1.83 -4.97 -12.51
N PRO A 318 -2.38 -6.18 -12.32
CA PRO A 318 -2.22 -7.27 -13.28
C PRO A 318 -2.69 -6.87 -14.69
N GLY A 319 -1.80 -6.89 -15.69
CA GLY A 319 -2.11 -6.40 -17.05
C GLY A 319 -1.98 -4.89 -17.24
N GLY A 320 -1.76 -4.12 -16.17
CA GLY A 320 -1.52 -2.68 -16.18
C GLY A 320 -0.02 -2.34 -16.21
N PHE A 321 0.34 -1.17 -16.72
CA PHE A 321 1.73 -0.78 -16.93
C PHE A 321 2.29 0.07 -15.78
N ALA A 322 3.59 -0.03 -15.54
CA ALA A 322 4.25 0.71 -14.47
C ALA A 322 4.36 2.22 -14.75
N GLY A 323 4.41 3.02 -13.68
CA GLY A 323 4.70 4.45 -13.75
C GLY A 323 6.18 4.73 -14.05
N GLY A 324 6.46 5.93 -14.55
CA GLY A 324 7.82 6.38 -14.86
C GLY A 324 8.60 6.74 -13.61
N LEU A 325 9.91 6.52 -13.62
CA LEU A 325 10.82 6.91 -12.56
C LEU A 325 10.99 8.44 -12.53
N GLY A 326 10.90 8.99 -11.32
CA GLY A 326 11.29 10.38 -11.10
C GLY A 326 12.75 10.63 -11.48
N GLY A 327 13.03 11.85 -11.94
CA GLY A 327 14.39 12.28 -12.22
C GLY A 327 15.23 12.30 -10.94
N ARG A 328 16.52 12.02 -11.05
CA ARG A 328 17.46 12.16 -9.93
C ARG A 328 18.05 13.56 -9.88
N ARG A 329 18.43 14.02 -8.68
CA ARG A 329 19.13 15.30 -8.47
C ARG A 329 20.19 15.51 -9.54
N PHE A 330 20.15 16.68 -10.16
CA PHE A 330 21.00 17.02 -11.30
C PHE A 330 22.49 16.86 -11.00
N GLU A 331 22.93 17.19 -9.78
CA GLU A 331 24.32 17.00 -9.33
C GLU A 331 24.78 15.53 -9.32
N ILE A 332 23.84 14.58 -9.36
CA ILE A 332 24.10 13.13 -9.33
C ILE A 332 23.97 12.53 -10.74
N SER A 333 22.95 12.91 -11.50
CA SER A 333 22.63 12.31 -12.81
C SER A 333 23.11 13.12 -14.01
N GLY A 334 23.40 14.41 -13.85
CA GLY A 334 23.63 15.35 -14.95
C GLY A 334 22.38 15.66 -15.78
N SER A 335 21.18 15.23 -15.36
CA SER A 335 19.91 15.44 -16.06
C SER A 335 18.75 15.65 -15.08
N TYR A 336 17.86 16.58 -15.41
CA TYR A 336 16.63 16.81 -14.66
C TYR A 336 15.50 15.84 -15.05
N ALA A 337 15.67 15.07 -16.11
CA ALA A 337 14.59 14.29 -16.68
C ALA A 337 14.20 13.08 -15.82
N GLY A 338 12.88 12.89 -15.64
CA GLY A 338 12.30 11.60 -15.29
C GLY A 338 12.17 10.69 -16.52
N THR A 339 11.61 9.50 -16.33
CA THR A 339 11.29 8.58 -17.43
C THR A 339 9.80 8.65 -17.78
N PRO A 340 9.41 8.37 -19.04
CA PRO A 340 8.00 8.24 -19.40
C PRO A 340 7.35 7.09 -18.62
N GLY A 341 6.03 7.21 -18.42
CA GLY A 341 5.21 6.10 -17.96
C GLY A 341 5.20 4.98 -19.00
N GLN A 342 5.04 3.74 -18.54
CA GLN A 342 4.95 2.59 -19.42
C GLN A 342 3.54 2.42 -19.97
N GLY A 343 3.42 1.60 -21.02
CA GLY A 343 2.17 1.33 -21.73
C GLY A 343 1.88 2.25 -22.91
N PRO A 344 0.90 1.91 -23.76
CA PRO A 344 0.61 2.64 -25.00
C PRO A 344 0.16 4.08 -24.80
N GLY A 345 -0.44 4.38 -23.65
CA GLY A 345 -0.85 5.72 -23.24
C GLY A 345 -0.03 6.26 -22.08
N GLY A 346 1.22 5.82 -21.94
CA GLY A 346 2.11 6.23 -20.85
C GLY A 346 2.32 7.74 -20.81
N GLY A 347 2.29 8.31 -19.61
CA GLY A 347 2.47 9.74 -19.41
C GLY A 347 3.88 10.23 -19.80
N PHE A 348 3.98 11.44 -20.33
CA PHE A 348 5.26 12.02 -20.72
C PHE A 348 6.14 12.38 -19.49
N PRO A 349 7.47 12.26 -19.57
CA PRO A 349 8.35 12.61 -18.47
C PRO A 349 8.40 14.10 -18.21
N GLY A 350 8.65 14.49 -16.96
CA GLY A 350 9.09 15.85 -16.65
C GLY A 350 10.56 16.04 -17.06
N THR A 351 10.87 17.05 -17.88
CA THR A 351 12.21 17.21 -18.50
C THR A 351 12.88 18.56 -18.26
N ILE A 352 12.14 19.61 -17.91
CA ILE A 352 12.65 20.99 -17.88
C ILE A 352 12.85 21.47 -16.43
N PRO A 353 14.05 21.91 -16.01
CA PRO A 353 14.25 22.49 -14.69
C PRO A 353 13.37 23.73 -14.45
N ASP A 354 12.87 23.88 -13.22
CA ASP A 354 12.09 25.05 -12.76
C ASP A 354 10.74 25.34 -13.46
N GLU A 355 10.30 24.50 -14.41
CA GLU A 355 8.93 24.58 -14.93
C GLU A 355 7.92 24.19 -13.84
N PRO A 356 6.82 24.93 -13.63
CA PRO A 356 5.85 24.63 -12.56
C PRO A 356 5.10 23.31 -12.73
N VAL A 357 5.31 22.58 -13.84
CA VAL A 357 4.49 21.46 -14.29
C VAL A 357 5.10 20.09 -13.97
N GLY A 358 4.29 19.21 -13.37
CA GLY A 358 4.60 17.80 -13.16
C GLY A 358 4.71 16.99 -14.46
N ALA A 359 4.98 15.70 -14.31
CA ALA A 359 4.95 14.79 -15.44
C ALA A 359 3.53 14.55 -15.97
N GLY A 360 3.43 14.10 -17.22
CA GLY A 360 2.16 13.82 -17.89
C GLY A 360 1.44 12.62 -17.27
N ASN A 361 0.11 12.65 -17.32
CA ASN A 361 -0.74 11.56 -16.82
C ASN A 361 -0.88 10.45 -17.86
N GLY A 362 -1.05 9.21 -17.40
CA GLY A 362 -1.38 8.07 -18.24
C GLY A 362 -2.79 8.19 -18.81
N SER A 363 -3.04 7.55 -19.96
CA SER A 363 -4.32 7.58 -20.67
C SER A 363 -4.74 6.20 -21.11
N TYR A 364 -5.91 5.71 -20.70
CA TYR A 364 -6.58 4.54 -21.25
C TYR A 364 -8.06 4.86 -21.31
N GLY A 365 -8.76 4.56 -22.42
CA GLY A 365 -10.18 4.88 -22.59
C GLY A 365 -10.50 6.37 -22.77
N THR A 366 -9.94 7.22 -21.93
CA THR A 366 -9.99 8.69 -22.00
C THR A 366 -8.59 9.27 -21.84
N LYS A 367 -8.42 10.55 -22.20
CA LYS A 367 -7.14 11.25 -22.05
C LYS A 367 -6.99 11.71 -20.60
N GLY A 368 -5.83 11.44 -19.99
CA GLY A 368 -5.49 12.01 -18.70
C GLY A 368 -5.56 13.54 -18.74
N THR A 369 -5.97 14.16 -17.64
CA THR A 369 -6.14 15.61 -17.52
C THR A 369 -5.08 16.15 -16.56
N GLY A 370 -4.33 17.17 -16.95
CA GLY A 370 -3.26 17.74 -16.11
C GLY A 370 -3.06 19.23 -16.41
N SER A 371 -2.58 19.99 -15.43
CA SER A 371 -2.37 21.42 -15.57
C SER A 371 -1.02 21.73 -16.24
N GLY A 372 -1.03 22.24 -17.48
CA GLY A 372 0.11 22.93 -18.12
C GLY A 372 0.73 22.23 -19.34
N ALA A 373 2.00 22.52 -19.65
CA ALA A 373 2.67 22.15 -20.92
C ALA A 373 3.06 20.67 -21.08
N SER A 374 2.97 19.86 -20.02
CA SER A 374 3.23 18.41 -20.07
C SER A 374 2.03 17.69 -20.69
N LEU A 375 2.26 17.00 -21.80
CA LEU A 375 1.21 16.26 -22.49
C LEU A 375 0.88 14.97 -21.72
N SER A 376 -0.41 14.64 -21.60
CA SER A 376 -0.82 13.28 -21.21
C SER A 376 -0.51 12.32 -22.36
N GLY A 377 -0.33 11.03 -22.05
CA GLY A 377 -0.18 10.01 -23.08
C GLY A 377 -1.38 9.96 -24.03
N GLU A 378 -1.20 9.37 -25.20
CA GLU A 378 -2.29 9.23 -26.17
C GLU A 378 -3.32 8.19 -25.70
N VAL A 379 -4.58 8.39 -26.09
CA VAL A 379 -5.67 7.50 -25.68
C VAL A 379 -5.57 6.19 -26.47
N TYR A 380 -5.57 5.07 -25.77
CA TYR A 380 -5.68 3.74 -26.37
C TYR A 380 -6.82 2.94 -25.75
N GLY A 381 -7.10 1.79 -26.36
CA GLY A 381 -8.18 0.91 -25.94
C GLY A 381 -9.51 1.27 -26.58
N ASN A 382 -10.26 0.24 -26.96
CA ASN A 382 -11.58 0.40 -27.56
C ASN A 382 -12.70 -0.01 -26.60
N ARG A 383 -13.94 0.34 -26.95
CA ARG A 383 -15.15 0.02 -26.18
C ARG A 383 -15.47 -1.48 -26.07
N TYR A 384 -14.77 -2.34 -26.81
CA TYR A 384 -14.93 -3.79 -26.74
C TYR A 384 -13.95 -4.43 -25.76
N ILE A 385 -12.95 -3.68 -25.29
CA ILE A 385 -11.87 -4.17 -24.42
C ILE A 385 -11.20 -5.39 -25.07
N GLN A 386 -10.85 -5.24 -26.35
CA GLN A 386 -10.20 -6.27 -27.15
C GLN A 386 -9.00 -5.68 -27.92
N PRO A 387 -7.76 -6.16 -27.68
CA PRO A 387 -7.41 -7.13 -26.64
C PRO A 387 -7.69 -6.59 -25.23
N LEU A 388 -7.80 -7.49 -24.25
CA LEU A 388 -7.91 -7.09 -22.85
C LEU A 388 -6.56 -6.49 -22.42
N LEU A 389 -6.58 -5.24 -22.00
CA LEU A 389 -5.40 -4.49 -21.56
C LEU A 389 -5.74 -3.76 -20.26
N GLY A 390 -4.76 -3.62 -19.38
CA GLY A 390 -4.83 -2.68 -18.27
C GLY A 390 -4.49 -1.24 -18.70
N GLY A 391 -4.51 -0.34 -17.73
CA GLY A 391 -4.18 1.08 -17.85
C GLY A 391 -2.68 1.32 -17.97
N SER A 392 -2.31 2.51 -18.46
CA SER A 392 -0.93 2.96 -18.61
C SER A 392 -0.47 3.77 -17.40
N GLY A 393 0.84 3.72 -17.13
CA GLY A 393 1.44 4.45 -16.03
C GLY A 393 1.58 5.95 -16.31
N GLY A 394 1.61 6.76 -15.25
CA GLY A 394 1.95 8.17 -15.33
C GLY A 394 3.45 8.39 -15.55
N GLY A 395 3.83 9.55 -16.07
CA GLY A 395 5.24 9.90 -16.27
C GLY A 395 5.97 10.18 -14.95
N GLY A 396 7.29 10.00 -14.95
CA GLY A 396 8.16 10.38 -13.84
C GLY A 396 8.44 11.88 -13.84
N GLY A 397 8.29 12.50 -12.67
CA GLY A 397 8.53 13.92 -12.46
C GLY A 397 9.99 14.30 -12.67
N ARG A 398 10.25 15.55 -13.03
CA ARG A 398 11.63 16.08 -13.13
C ARG A 398 12.30 16.17 -11.75
N SER A 399 13.62 16.13 -11.71
CA SER A 399 14.37 16.52 -10.50
C SER A 399 14.60 18.02 -10.41
N ALA A 400 15.19 18.44 -9.30
CA ALA A 400 15.79 19.76 -9.09
C ALA A 400 17.20 19.60 -8.51
N ASN A 401 17.94 20.70 -8.38
CA ASN A 401 19.26 20.68 -7.73
C ASN A 401 19.18 20.20 -6.28
N GLN A 402 18.06 20.43 -5.60
CA GLN A 402 17.86 20.14 -4.18
C GLN A 402 16.96 18.92 -3.90
N GLY A 403 16.39 18.27 -4.92
CA GLY A 403 15.45 17.16 -4.72
C GLY A 403 15.27 16.26 -5.94
N ASN A 404 14.91 15.00 -5.71
CA ASN A 404 14.52 14.08 -6.78
C ASN A 404 13.09 14.39 -7.25
N GLY A 405 12.75 13.98 -8.47
CA GLY A 405 11.37 13.97 -8.96
C GLY A 405 10.58 12.81 -8.36
N GLY A 406 9.25 12.94 -8.37
CA GLY A 406 8.35 11.90 -7.92
C GLY A 406 8.13 10.86 -9.02
N ASN A 407 7.90 9.61 -8.64
CA ASN A 407 7.53 8.57 -9.60
C ASN A 407 6.11 8.78 -10.10
N GLY A 408 5.84 8.40 -11.35
CA GLY A 408 4.48 8.29 -11.84
C GLY A 408 3.73 7.13 -11.18
N GLY A 409 2.41 7.23 -11.07
CA GLY A 409 1.56 6.15 -10.58
C GLY A 409 1.40 5.03 -11.61
N GLY A 410 1.21 3.80 -11.15
CA GLY A 410 0.96 2.63 -11.98
C GLY A 410 -0.43 2.66 -12.61
N GLY A 411 -0.59 2.06 -13.79
CA GLY A 411 -1.89 1.88 -14.43
C GLY A 411 -2.71 0.74 -13.80
N GLY A 412 -4.03 0.90 -13.75
CA GLY A 412 -4.93 -0.14 -13.22
C GLY A 412 -4.92 -1.43 -14.05
N GLY A 413 -5.29 -2.56 -13.45
CA GLY A 413 -5.22 -3.88 -14.10
C GLY A 413 -6.28 -4.15 -15.16
N GLY A 414 -6.15 -5.30 -15.83
CA GLY A 414 -7.13 -5.84 -16.76
C GLY A 414 -7.82 -7.08 -16.18
N LEU A 415 -9.14 -7.15 -16.27
CA LEU A 415 -9.95 -8.29 -15.81
C LEU A 415 -11.01 -8.70 -16.84
N LEU A 416 -11.08 -9.99 -17.12
CA LEU A 416 -12.23 -10.65 -17.71
C LEU A 416 -12.76 -11.71 -16.75
N ILE A 417 -14.04 -11.62 -16.40
CA ILE A 417 -14.79 -12.74 -15.80
C ILE A 417 -15.87 -13.17 -16.79
N ALA A 418 -15.82 -14.41 -17.22
CA ALA A 418 -16.83 -15.01 -18.08
C ALA A 418 -17.50 -16.21 -17.40
N SER A 419 -18.82 -16.29 -17.51
CA SER A 419 -19.61 -17.46 -17.10
C SER A 419 -20.50 -17.91 -18.25
N SER A 420 -20.70 -19.22 -18.41
CA SER A 420 -21.72 -19.75 -19.31
C SER A 420 -23.14 -19.71 -18.71
N ASP A 421 -23.32 -19.19 -17.50
CA ASP A 421 -24.57 -19.22 -16.74
C ASP A 421 -24.96 -17.82 -16.19
N LEU A 422 -24.47 -17.48 -15.00
CA LEU A 422 -24.84 -16.28 -14.25
C LEU A 422 -23.60 -15.65 -13.59
N ILE A 423 -23.55 -14.32 -13.59
CA ILE A 423 -22.68 -13.54 -12.71
C ILE A 423 -23.54 -12.70 -11.75
N THR A 424 -23.41 -12.93 -10.45
CA THR A 424 -24.03 -12.10 -9.39
C THR A 424 -22.95 -11.26 -8.72
N LEU A 425 -22.97 -9.94 -8.94
CA LEU A 425 -22.04 -8.97 -8.39
C LEU A 425 -22.72 -8.12 -7.30
N ASN A 426 -22.42 -8.42 -6.04
CA ASN A 426 -22.87 -7.66 -4.87
C ASN A 426 -21.73 -6.93 -4.13
N GLY A 427 -20.49 -7.34 -4.38
CA GLY A 427 -19.29 -6.71 -3.84
C GLY A 427 -18.70 -5.63 -4.76
N SER A 428 -17.37 -5.51 -4.80
CA SER A 428 -16.67 -4.48 -5.59
C SER A 428 -15.58 -5.05 -6.50
N ILE A 429 -15.34 -4.41 -7.63
CA ILE A 429 -14.20 -4.69 -8.52
C ILE A 429 -13.51 -3.37 -8.82
N HIS A 430 -12.23 -3.24 -8.45
CA HIS A 430 -11.42 -2.06 -8.71
C HIS A 430 -10.27 -2.38 -9.66
N ALA A 431 -10.01 -1.48 -10.60
CA ALA A 431 -8.85 -1.43 -11.46
C ALA A 431 -8.45 0.03 -11.71
N ASN A 432 -8.32 0.80 -10.63
CA ASN A 432 -7.98 2.21 -10.67
C ASN A 432 -6.49 2.41 -10.99
N GLY A 433 -6.14 3.56 -11.57
CA GLY A 433 -4.75 3.98 -11.66
C GLY A 433 -4.24 4.55 -10.34
N GLY A 434 -2.94 4.41 -10.08
CA GLY A 434 -2.28 5.00 -8.92
C GLY A 434 -2.04 6.50 -9.07
N GLU A 435 -1.98 7.21 -7.95
CA GLU A 435 -1.62 8.62 -7.91
C GLU A 435 -0.14 8.84 -8.23
N GLY A 436 0.19 9.99 -8.83
CA GLY A 436 1.59 10.38 -9.02
C GLY A 436 2.25 10.82 -7.71
N GLY A 437 3.51 10.44 -7.52
CA GLY A 437 4.27 10.69 -6.30
C GLY A 437 4.64 12.17 -6.11
N GLY A 438 4.50 12.66 -4.87
CA GLY A 438 4.88 14.02 -4.50
C GLY A 438 6.39 14.18 -4.26
N ALA A 439 7.01 15.20 -4.84
CA ALA A 439 8.46 15.29 -4.96
C ALA A 439 9.15 16.37 -4.09
N GLY A 440 8.43 17.02 -3.18
CA GLY A 440 8.95 18.16 -2.42
C GLY A 440 9.42 19.31 -3.32
N LEU A 441 10.74 19.50 -3.44
CA LEU A 441 11.38 20.51 -4.30
C LEU A 441 11.58 20.04 -5.77
N GLY A 442 11.39 18.75 -6.06
CA GLY A 442 11.32 18.23 -7.43
C GLY A 442 9.92 18.37 -8.04
N GLY A 443 9.76 17.97 -9.30
CA GLY A 443 8.46 17.91 -9.96
C GLY A 443 7.66 16.65 -9.56
N PRO A 444 6.34 16.74 -9.37
CA PRO A 444 5.51 15.58 -9.07
C PRO A 444 5.44 14.63 -10.27
N GLY A 445 5.27 13.34 -9.98
CA GLY A 445 4.95 12.34 -10.99
C GLY A 445 3.52 12.50 -11.52
N GLY A 446 3.27 11.95 -12.70
CA GLY A 446 1.94 11.88 -13.30
C GLY A 446 1.13 10.72 -12.72
N ASN A 447 -0.19 10.82 -12.75
CA ASN A 447 -1.11 9.78 -12.33
C ASN A 447 -1.24 8.68 -13.39
N GLY A 448 -1.41 7.43 -12.98
CA GLY A 448 -1.72 6.31 -13.86
C GLY A 448 -3.18 6.33 -14.31
N SER A 449 -3.49 5.75 -15.47
CA SER A 449 -4.87 5.61 -15.94
C SER A 449 -5.56 4.40 -15.31
N GLY A 450 -6.89 4.43 -15.28
CA GLY A 450 -7.69 3.26 -14.92
C GLY A 450 -7.51 2.11 -15.91
N GLY A 451 -7.96 0.93 -15.51
CA GLY A 451 -7.81 -0.34 -16.20
C GLY A 451 -9.01 -0.77 -17.03
N GLY A 452 -9.00 -2.03 -17.48
CA GLY A 452 -10.02 -2.62 -18.34
C GLY A 452 -10.78 -3.75 -17.63
N ILE A 453 -12.08 -3.59 -17.40
CA ILE A 453 -12.91 -4.60 -16.74
C ILE A 453 -14.01 -5.06 -17.69
N ARG A 454 -14.09 -6.38 -17.94
CA ARG A 454 -15.12 -7.02 -18.75
C ARG A 454 -15.80 -8.15 -17.99
N LEU A 455 -17.12 -8.09 -17.85
CA LEU A 455 -17.93 -9.21 -17.37
C LEU A 455 -18.75 -9.77 -18.55
N ALA A 456 -18.81 -11.08 -18.70
CA ALA A 456 -19.52 -11.74 -19.80
C ALA A 456 -20.31 -12.96 -19.32
N ALA A 457 -21.64 -12.89 -19.34
CA ALA A 457 -22.51 -14.02 -19.01
C ALA A 457 -23.89 -13.84 -19.65
N PRO A 458 -24.68 -14.91 -19.84
CA PRO A 458 -26.08 -14.78 -20.25
C PRO A 458 -26.87 -13.78 -19.41
N MET A 459 -26.66 -13.80 -18.08
CA MET A 459 -27.26 -12.88 -17.13
C MET A 459 -26.21 -12.33 -16.16
N ILE A 460 -26.26 -11.03 -15.89
CA ILE A 460 -25.39 -10.33 -14.94
C ILE A 460 -26.29 -9.56 -13.98
N GLU A 461 -26.28 -9.90 -12.69
CA GLU A 461 -27.16 -9.29 -11.70
C GLU A 461 -26.43 -8.80 -10.44
N GLY A 462 -27.17 -8.14 -9.54
CA GLY A 462 -26.66 -7.68 -8.24
C GLY A 462 -26.66 -6.15 -8.09
N THR A 463 -26.04 -5.70 -7.00
CA THR A 463 -26.02 -4.29 -6.54
C THR A 463 -24.60 -3.74 -6.30
N GLY A 464 -23.57 -4.46 -6.75
CA GLY A 464 -22.17 -4.12 -6.51
C GLY A 464 -21.66 -2.92 -7.30
N SER A 465 -20.37 -2.64 -7.14
CA SER A 465 -19.68 -1.52 -7.80
C SER A 465 -18.48 -1.96 -8.63
N ILE A 466 -18.24 -1.27 -9.74
CA ILE A 466 -17.07 -1.47 -10.60
C ILE A 466 -16.37 -0.13 -10.81
N LEU A 467 -15.09 -0.03 -10.43
CA LEU A 467 -14.28 1.18 -10.57
C LEU A 467 -13.07 0.90 -11.44
N ALA A 468 -12.85 1.75 -12.45
CA ALA A 468 -11.67 1.75 -13.29
C ALA A 468 -11.31 3.21 -13.63
N VAL A 469 -11.19 4.04 -12.60
CA VAL A 469 -10.90 5.47 -12.75
C VAL A 469 -9.39 5.73 -12.80
N GLY A 470 -8.98 6.83 -13.43
CA GLY A 470 -7.59 7.26 -13.36
C GLY A 470 -7.23 7.73 -11.94
N GLY A 471 -5.96 7.54 -11.55
CA GLY A 471 -5.44 8.11 -10.30
C GLY A 471 -5.60 9.61 -10.29
N SER A 472 -5.90 10.21 -9.14
CA SER A 472 -6.28 11.62 -9.06
C SER A 472 -5.59 12.31 -7.91
N ASN A 473 -4.83 13.35 -8.19
CA ASN A 473 -4.24 14.20 -7.17
C ASN A 473 -4.45 15.69 -7.52
N THR A 474 -3.85 16.57 -6.75
CA THR A 474 -3.97 18.03 -6.97
C THR A 474 -3.41 18.52 -8.31
N ASN A 475 -2.63 17.70 -9.02
CA ASN A 475 -1.99 18.05 -10.29
C ASN A 475 -2.80 17.59 -11.53
N GLY A 476 -3.87 16.83 -11.31
CA GLY A 476 -4.73 16.31 -12.36
C GLY A 476 -5.17 14.87 -12.12
N GLN A 477 -5.70 14.25 -13.17
CA GLN A 477 -6.23 12.90 -13.14
C GLN A 477 -5.68 12.07 -14.31
N GLY A 478 -5.40 10.79 -14.08
CA GLY A 478 -5.20 9.81 -15.14
C GLY A 478 -6.45 9.64 -15.99
N GLY A 479 -6.31 9.07 -17.19
CA GLY A 479 -7.48 8.70 -17.99
C GLY A 479 -8.33 7.66 -17.26
N ASP A 480 -9.65 7.83 -17.26
CA ASP A 480 -10.59 6.79 -16.85
C ASP A 480 -10.63 5.68 -17.88
N GLY A 481 -10.53 4.43 -17.41
CA GLY A 481 -10.39 3.24 -18.22
C GLY A 481 -11.67 2.80 -18.93
N ARG A 482 -11.90 1.49 -18.99
CA ARG A 482 -13.06 0.92 -19.72
C ARG A 482 -13.72 -0.16 -18.90
N ILE A 483 -15.04 -0.07 -18.78
CA ILE A 483 -15.88 -1.11 -18.19
C ILE A 483 -16.86 -1.61 -19.26
N ARG A 484 -17.03 -2.92 -19.36
CA ARG A 484 -17.95 -3.56 -20.29
C ARG A 484 -18.70 -4.71 -19.64
N LEU A 485 -20.03 -4.71 -19.80
CA LEU A 485 -20.91 -5.77 -19.32
C LEU A 485 -21.62 -6.40 -20.52
N ASP A 486 -21.25 -7.64 -20.84
CA ASP A 486 -21.80 -8.41 -21.94
C ASP A 486 -22.82 -9.44 -21.43
N GLY A 487 -24.10 -9.18 -21.63
CA GLY A 487 -25.18 -10.08 -21.21
C GLY A 487 -26.51 -9.78 -21.90
N PHE A 488 -27.42 -10.76 -21.90
CA PHE A 488 -28.77 -10.56 -22.42
C PHE A 488 -29.65 -9.79 -21.44
N ASP A 489 -29.41 -10.00 -20.14
CA ASP A 489 -30.02 -9.26 -19.04
C ASP A 489 -28.92 -8.78 -18.08
N VAL A 490 -28.88 -7.48 -17.83
CA VAL A 490 -27.87 -6.84 -16.96
C VAL A 490 -28.59 -5.94 -15.96
N SER A 491 -28.40 -6.21 -14.67
CA SER A 491 -29.03 -5.46 -13.57
C SER A 491 -28.71 -3.96 -13.68
N PRO A 492 -29.72 -3.07 -13.61
CA PRO A 492 -29.51 -1.62 -13.58
C PRO A 492 -28.95 -1.12 -12.24
N SER A 493 -28.89 -1.98 -11.23
CA SER A 493 -28.43 -1.63 -9.87
C SER A 493 -26.92 -1.80 -9.67
N ILE A 494 -26.20 -2.39 -10.62
CA ILE A 494 -24.74 -2.38 -10.62
C ILE A 494 -24.26 -0.97 -10.97
N THR A 495 -23.41 -0.41 -10.12
CA THR A 495 -22.82 0.91 -10.35
C THR A 495 -21.46 0.77 -11.03
N SER A 496 -21.13 1.66 -11.96
CA SER A 496 -19.83 1.66 -12.64
C SER A 496 -19.28 3.07 -12.83
N SER A 497 -17.97 3.22 -12.64
CA SER A 497 -17.23 4.45 -12.95
C SER A 497 -15.89 4.09 -13.59
N PRO A 498 -15.62 4.47 -14.86
CA PRO A 498 -16.51 5.19 -15.78
C PRO A 498 -17.77 4.37 -16.18
N PRO A 499 -18.79 4.98 -16.80
CA PRO A 499 -20.00 4.26 -17.20
C PRO A 499 -19.70 3.04 -18.07
N ALA A 500 -20.28 1.90 -17.72
CA ALA A 500 -20.13 0.67 -18.48
C ALA A 500 -20.71 0.78 -19.89
N SER A 501 -20.03 0.15 -20.84
CA SER A 501 -20.59 -0.17 -22.16
C SER A 501 -21.26 -1.55 -22.14
N PHE A 502 -22.23 -1.76 -23.02
CA PHE A 502 -23.03 -2.99 -23.05
C PHE A 502 -22.99 -3.66 -24.43
N GLY A 503 -23.18 -4.97 -24.44
CA GLY A 503 -23.36 -5.77 -25.64
C GLY A 503 -23.90 -7.17 -25.34
N PRO A 504 -24.24 -7.95 -26.37
CA PRO A 504 -24.55 -9.36 -26.16
C PRO A 504 -23.30 -10.10 -25.64
N PRO A 505 -23.46 -11.28 -25.00
CA PRO A 505 -22.36 -12.18 -24.71
C PRO A 505 -21.81 -12.74 -26.03
N ILE A 506 -21.06 -11.92 -26.76
CA ILE A 506 -20.31 -12.35 -27.94
C ILE A 506 -19.31 -13.39 -27.45
N SER A 507 -19.12 -14.47 -28.22
CA SER A 507 -18.01 -15.42 -27.98
C SER A 507 -16.77 -14.62 -27.60
N THR A 508 -16.10 -14.98 -26.51
CA THR A 508 -15.05 -14.18 -25.86
C THR A 508 -13.90 -13.76 -26.79
N GLY A 509 -13.86 -14.27 -28.04
CA GLY A 509 -13.02 -13.75 -29.11
C GLY A 509 -11.54 -13.98 -28.84
N LEU A 510 -11.24 -14.88 -27.89
CA LEU A 510 -9.89 -15.26 -27.52
C LEU A 510 -9.17 -15.99 -28.67
N GLU A 511 -9.89 -16.45 -29.71
CA GLU A 511 -9.33 -17.24 -30.81
C GLU A 511 -8.57 -16.40 -31.86
N ASN A 512 -8.75 -15.08 -31.93
CA ASN A 512 -8.06 -14.21 -32.89
C ASN A 512 -7.51 -12.92 -32.23
N GLN A 513 -6.81 -13.06 -31.10
CA GLN A 513 -6.14 -11.89 -30.52
C GLN A 513 -5.07 -11.37 -31.48
N ALA A 514 -5.10 -10.06 -31.72
CA ALA A 514 -4.05 -9.37 -32.44
C ALA A 514 -2.83 -9.20 -31.54
N THR A 515 -1.67 -9.60 -32.03
CA THR A 515 -0.40 -9.46 -31.30
C THR A 515 0.62 -8.73 -32.16
N ILE A 516 1.50 -8.01 -31.49
CA ILE A 516 2.71 -7.42 -32.06
C ILE A 516 3.86 -7.86 -31.15
N VAL A 517 4.90 -8.43 -31.75
CA VAL A 517 6.11 -8.87 -31.05
C VAL A 517 7.29 -8.18 -31.70
N ILE A 518 8.07 -7.43 -30.92
CA ILE A 518 9.37 -6.95 -31.37
C ILE A 518 10.33 -8.14 -31.27
N THR A 519 10.88 -8.55 -32.41
CA THR A 519 11.72 -9.74 -32.52
C THR A 519 13.21 -9.41 -32.48
N GLN A 520 13.60 -8.26 -33.04
CA GLN A 520 14.98 -7.77 -33.00
C GLN A 520 15.03 -6.26 -32.86
N VAL A 521 16.07 -5.77 -32.17
CA VAL A 521 16.44 -4.36 -32.08
C VAL A 521 17.92 -4.25 -32.40
N ALA A 522 18.27 -3.47 -33.44
CA ALA A 522 19.65 -3.36 -33.95
C ALA A 522 20.31 -4.74 -34.24
N GLY A 523 19.52 -5.70 -34.75
CA GLY A 523 19.97 -7.06 -35.05
C GLY A 523 20.18 -7.97 -33.83
N ALA A 524 20.00 -7.45 -32.61
CA ALA A 524 20.00 -8.26 -31.39
C ALA A 524 18.60 -8.81 -31.12
N GLY A 525 18.50 -10.11 -30.82
CA GLY A 525 17.23 -10.77 -30.54
C GLY A 525 16.62 -10.31 -29.22
N VAL A 526 15.32 -10.01 -29.24
CA VAL A 526 14.56 -9.66 -28.05
C VAL A 526 14.12 -10.96 -27.33
N PRO A 527 14.29 -11.08 -26.00
CA PRO A 527 13.77 -12.20 -25.24
C PRO A 527 12.25 -12.36 -25.42
N ALA A 528 11.74 -13.59 -25.34
CA ALA A 528 10.31 -13.86 -25.49
C ALA A 528 9.42 -13.13 -24.46
N ASN A 529 9.98 -12.85 -23.27
CA ASN A 529 9.35 -12.09 -22.20
C ASN A 529 10.28 -10.93 -21.81
N PRO A 530 10.25 -9.79 -22.53
CA PRO A 530 11.04 -8.62 -22.16
C PRO A 530 10.54 -8.07 -20.82
N THR A 531 11.47 -7.71 -19.95
CA THR A 531 11.21 -7.28 -18.57
C THR A 531 10.95 -5.79 -18.45
N GLY A 532 11.42 -5.00 -19.42
CA GLY A 532 11.37 -3.53 -19.34
C GLY A 532 12.27 -2.93 -18.26
N ASN A 533 13.09 -3.75 -17.59
CA ASN A 533 13.93 -3.31 -16.48
C ASN A 533 15.13 -2.51 -16.99
N LEU A 534 15.13 -1.20 -16.76
CA LEU A 534 16.20 -0.30 -17.21
C LEU A 534 17.54 -0.55 -16.51
N ALA A 535 17.55 -1.21 -15.34
CA ALA A 535 18.79 -1.61 -14.66
C ALA A 535 19.37 -2.93 -15.19
N SER A 536 18.54 -3.77 -15.85
CA SER A 536 18.95 -5.01 -16.51
C SER A 536 18.33 -5.07 -17.91
N PRO A 537 18.92 -4.35 -18.89
CA PRO A 537 18.29 -4.15 -20.20
C PRO A 537 18.07 -5.48 -20.94
N ASP A 538 16.88 -5.63 -21.54
CA ASP A 538 16.52 -6.81 -22.34
C ASP A 538 17.38 -6.96 -23.61
N VAL A 539 17.85 -5.83 -24.14
CA VAL A 539 18.73 -5.75 -25.32
C VAL A 539 19.80 -4.69 -25.07
N ILE A 540 21.06 -5.01 -25.41
CA ILE A 540 22.19 -4.08 -25.39
C ILE A 540 22.82 -4.07 -26.77
N PHE A 541 22.91 -2.89 -27.38
CA PHE A 541 23.58 -2.68 -28.67
C PHE A 541 24.46 -1.43 -28.61
N THR A 542 25.53 -1.40 -29.41
CA THR A 542 26.59 -0.37 -29.34
C THR A 542 26.51 0.67 -30.46
N GLU A 543 25.50 0.59 -31.33
CA GLU A 543 25.38 1.50 -32.47
C GLU A 543 24.88 2.87 -32.01
N THR A 544 25.76 3.88 -32.06
CA THR A 544 25.34 5.29 -32.08
C THR A 544 24.95 5.64 -33.52
N GLY A 545 23.65 5.67 -33.80
CA GLY A 545 23.14 5.94 -35.15
C GLY A 545 21.80 5.27 -35.45
N SER A 546 21.71 4.68 -36.64
CA SER A 546 20.46 4.14 -37.19
C SER A 546 20.08 2.81 -36.53
N VAL A 547 18.93 2.71 -35.90
CA VAL A 547 18.44 1.48 -35.23
C VAL A 547 17.31 0.87 -36.03
N THR A 548 17.47 -0.40 -36.43
CA THR A 548 16.39 -1.18 -37.07
C THR A 548 15.59 -1.93 -36.02
N VAL A 549 14.27 -1.95 -36.15
CA VAL A 549 13.34 -2.69 -35.29
C VAL A 549 12.50 -3.63 -36.14
N ASP A 550 12.62 -4.93 -35.86
CA ASP A 550 11.90 -5.99 -36.58
C ASP A 550 10.71 -6.47 -35.76
N LEU A 551 9.54 -6.54 -36.39
CA LEU A 551 8.28 -6.90 -35.75
C LEU A 551 7.61 -8.08 -36.44
N GLN A 552 6.97 -8.92 -35.64
CA GLN A 552 6.05 -9.96 -36.09
C GLN A 552 4.66 -9.68 -35.55
N THR A 553 3.65 -9.72 -36.40
CA THR A 553 2.25 -9.57 -36.03
C THR A 553 1.47 -10.85 -36.28
N THR A 554 0.41 -11.02 -35.50
CA THR A 554 -0.63 -12.04 -35.70
C THR A 554 -1.98 -11.36 -35.70
N ASN A 555 -2.89 -11.72 -36.61
CA ASN A 555 -4.24 -11.17 -36.70
C ASN A 555 -4.34 -9.64 -36.86
N ILE A 556 -3.29 -8.98 -37.35
CA ILE A 556 -3.31 -7.60 -37.80
C ILE A 556 -3.38 -7.60 -39.33
N PRO A 557 -4.31 -6.87 -39.97
CA PRO A 557 -4.43 -6.83 -41.42
C PRO A 557 -3.12 -6.40 -42.11
N VAL A 558 -2.80 -7.06 -43.23
CA VAL A 558 -1.70 -6.64 -44.10
C VAL A 558 -1.99 -5.22 -44.61
N GLY A 559 -0.99 -4.35 -44.55
CA GLY A 559 -1.11 -2.94 -44.89
C GLY A 559 -1.53 -2.04 -43.73
N SER A 560 -1.80 -2.57 -42.53
CA SER A 560 -1.95 -1.75 -41.33
C SER A 560 -0.63 -1.09 -40.94
N ASP A 561 -0.71 0.16 -40.49
CA ASP A 561 0.43 0.89 -39.94
C ASP A 561 0.60 0.54 -38.45
N LEU A 562 1.83 0.22 -38.08
CA LEU A 562 2.30 0.06 -36.72
C LEU A 562 3.08 1.31 -36.33
N THR A 563 2.79 1.86 -35.16
CA THR A 563 3.63 2.89 -34.56
C THR A 563 4.65 2.22 -33.66
N VAL A 564 5.93 2.49 -33.91
CA VAL A 564 7.04 2.04 -33.08
C VAL A 564 7.57 3.27 -32.34
N ARG A 565 7.75 3.12 -31.03
CA ARG A 565 8.23 4.17 -30.12
C ARG A 565 9.53 3.73 -29.48
N ILE A 566 10.56 4.56 -29.57
CA ILE A 566 11.80 4.42 -28.79
C ILE A 566 11.87 5.58 -27.81
N THR A 567 12.08 5.27 -26.53
CA THR A 567 12.48 6.26 -25.53
C THR A 567 13.94 6.05 -25.20
N ALA A 568 14.74 7.11 -25.22
CA ALA A 568 16.17 7.05 -24.88
C ALA A 568 16.65 8.41 -24.39
N SER A 569 17.36 8.44 -23.26
CA SER A 569 17.94 9.68 -22.69
C SER A 569 16.92 10.81 -22.50
N GLY A 570 15.69 10.47 -22.11
CA GLY A 570 14.60 11.42 -21.88
C GLY A 570 13.96 11.98 -23.16
N GLN A 571 14.33 11.46 -24.34
CA GLN A 571 13.67 11.77 -25.61
C GLN A 571 12.75 10.63 -26.04
N GLU A 572 11.71 10.99 -26.79
CA GLU A 572 10.80 10.07 -27.47
C GLU A 572 10.99 10.21 -28.99
N LEU A 573 11.14 9.07 -29.66
CA LEU A 573 11.20 8.94 -31.10
C LEU A 573 10.06 8.04 -31.56
N LEU A 574 9.41 8.41 -32.66
CA LEU A 574 8.31 7.66 -33.26
C LEU A 574 8.63 7.39 -34.73
N GLU A 575 8.46 6.14 -35.15
CA GLU A 575 8.53 5.74 -36.55
C GLU A 575 7.37 4.81 -36.89
N THR A 576 7.06 4.71 -38.17
CA THR A 576 6.00 3.82 -38.68
C THR A 576 6.60 2.58 -39.33
N ALA A 577 5.98 1.42 -39.11
CA ALA A 577 6.23 0.19 -39.85
C ALA A 577 4.91 -0.26 -40.50
N THR A 578 4.93 -0.80 -41.70
CA THR A 578 3.71 -1.34 -42.34
C THR A 578 3.71 -2.86 -42.29
N VAL A 579 2.58 -3.46 -41.91
CA VAL A 579 2.43 -4.93 -41.85
C VAL A 579 2.51 -5.52 -43.25
N GLY A 580 3.57 -6.27 -43.51
CA GLY A 580 3.81 -6.99 -44.75
C GLY A 580 3.16 -8.38 -44.80
N PRO A 581 3.32 -9.09 -45.92
CA PRO A 581 2.85 -10.46 -46.06
C PRO A 581 3.40 -11.38 -44.95
N GLY A 582 2.56 -12.26 -44.41
CA GLY A 582 2.96 -13.15 -43.32
C GLY A 582 3.11 -12.48 -41.95
N GLY A 583 2.68 -11.21 -41.82
CA GLY A 583 2.70 -10.49 -40.54
C GLY A 583 4.05 -9.86 -40.17
N SER A 584 5.04 -9.88 -41.06
CA SER A 584 6.33 -9.23 -40.80
C SER A 584 6.24 -7.72 -41.02
N ALA A 585 6.82 -6.92 -40.13
CA ALA A 585 7.00 -5.48 -40.32
C ALA A 585 8.41 -5.07 -39.86
N GLN A 586 8.93 -3.98 -40.42
CA GLN A 586 10.23 -3.42 -40.05
C GLN A 586 10.18 -1.90 -40.11
N THR A 587 10.89 -1.24 -39.22
CA THR A 587 11.15 0.20 -39.32
C THR A 587 12.58 0.53 -38.92
N VAL A 588 13.02 1.73 -39.30
CA VAL A 588 14.39 2.21 -39.08
C VAL A 588 14.33 3.60 -38.47
N PHE A 589 14.85 3.73 -37.26
CA PHE A 589 15.09 5.02 -36.62
C PHE A 589 16.44 5.56 -37.10
N PRO A 590 16.50 6.68 -37.81
CA PRO A 590 17.75 7.17 -38.41
C PRO A 590 18.79 7.60 -37.37
N MET A 591 18.35 7.98 -36.17
CA MET A 591 19.22 8.43 -35.08
C MET A 591 18.58 8.16 -33.73
N VAL A 592 19.14 7.22 -32.96
CA VAL A 592 18.77 6.99 -31.56
C VAL A 592 19.89 7.51 -30.64
N PRO A 593 19.59 8.38 -29.65
CA PRO A 593 20.59 8.86 -28.70
C PRO A 593 21.19 7.71 -27.89
N ALA A 594 22.48 7.83 -27.53
CA ALA A 594 23.08 6.92 -26.56
C ALA A 594 22.39 7.07 -25.19
N GLY A 595 21.99 5.95 -24.59
CA GLY A 595 21.33 5.93 -23.29
C GLY A 595 20.52 4.66 -23.06
N VAL A 596 19.79 4.64 -21.94
CA VAL A 596 18.85 3.59 -21.58
C VAL A 596 17.42 4.08 -21.82
N GLY A 597 16.53 3.18 -22.23
CA GLY A 597 15.10 3.45 -22.31
C GLY A 597 14.35 2.26 -22.92
N THR A 598 13.16 2.50 -23.48
CA THR A 598 12.22 1.46 -23.87
C THR A 598 11.92 1.47 -25.37
N VAL A 599 11.64 0.28 -25.93
CA VAL A 599 11.08 0.14 -27.29
C VAL A 599 9.69 -0.45 -27.17
N GLN A 600 8.71 0.19 -27.79
CA GLN A 600 7.30 -0.22 -27.77
C GLN A 600 6.73 -0.21 -29.18
N ALA A 601 5.76 -1.07 -29.44
CA ALA A 601 5.03 -1.09 -30.71
C ALA A 601 3.54 -1.26 -30.47
N TYR A 602 2.73 -0.49 -31.18
CA TYR A 602 1.27 -0.54 -31.11
C TYR A 602 0.65 -0.28 -32.48
N ALA A 603 -0.60 -0.72 -32.66
CA ALA A 603 -1.33 -0.53 -33.90
C ALA A 603 -2.78 -0.17 -33.62
N GLU A 604 -3.36 0.67 -34.46
CA GLU A 604 -4.79 0.92 -34.52
C GLU A 604 -5.28 0.51 -35.91
N PHE A 605 -6.27 -0.38 -35.95
CA PHE A 605 -6.83 -0.88 -37.20
C PHE A 605 -8.29 -1.27 -37.00
N ALA A 606 -9.06 -1.21 -38.08
CA ALA A 606 -10.39 -1.82 -38.11
C ALA A 606 -10.21 -3.33 -38.28
N ALA A 607 -10.75 -4.11 -37.35
CA ALA A 607 -10.92 -5.54 -37.59
C ALA A 607 -11.87 -5.74 -38.79
N PRO A 608 -11.56 -6.68 -39.70
CA PRO A 608 -12.38 -6.95 -40.88
C PRO A 608 -13.81 -7.40 -40.57
#